data_AF-A0A9D3MK26-F1
#
_entry.id   AF-A0A9D3MK26-F1
#
_cell.length_a   1.000
_cell.length_b   1.000
_cell.length_c   1.000
_cell.angle_alpha   90.00
_cell.angle_beta   90.00
_cell.angle_gamma   90.00
#
_symmetry.space_group_name_H-M   'P 1'
#
loop_
_entity.id
_entity.type
_entity.pdbx_description
1 polymer ?
#
loop_
_entity_poly.entity_id
_entity_poly.type
_entity_poly.pdbx_seq_one_letter_code
_entity_poly.pdbx_strand_id
1 'polypeptide(L)'
;MSEALIDKRVAPALITLCSGPEFSVRISTIPAFGTIMETVTQKELLERVKMQLASFLEDPQYQDQHSLHMEIIKTFGRVGPNAEPRFRDEFVLPHLHKLALGNNMQMADTKRLDIATQLFEAYSALSCCFISEELMVNHFLPGLKCLRTDMEHLSPEHEVILSSMIKECEQKLENKNIQEPQGSVSIAASLVGEDAKTKFLNKMGQLTTSGAMLANVFQRKK
;
A
#
# COMPACT_ATOMS: atom_id res chain seq x y z
N MET A 1 -16.10 -5.16 21.46
CA MET A 1 -17.09 -4.04 21.45
C MET A 1 -17.98 -4.23 20.23
N SER A 2 -19.29 -4.00 20.31
CA SER A 2 -20.17 -4.15 19.14
C SER A 2 -19.98 -2.97 18.18
N GLU A 3 -19.81 -3.21 16.88
CA GLU A 3 -19.72 -2.15 15.86
C GLU A 3 -20.90 -1.18 15.93
N ALA A 4 -22.11 -1.67 16.25
CA ALA A 4 -23.29 -0.82 16.43
C ALA A 4 -23.15 0.18 17.59
N LEU A 5 -22.38 -0.12 18.63
CA LEU A 5 -22.07 0.81 19.70
C LEU A 5 -21.00 1.83 19.26
N ILE A 6 -20.02 1.39 18.47
CA ILE A 6 -19.00 2.28 17.91
C ILE A 6 -19.67 3.33 17.03
N ASP A 7 -20.57 2.89 16.14
CA ASP A 7 -21.32 3.76 15.23
C ASP A 7 -22.26 4.72 15.97
N LYS A 8 -23.07 4.21 16.90
CA LYS A 8 -24.13 5.01 17.55
C LYS A 8 -23.66 5.88 18.71
N ARG A 9 -22.49 5.60 19.29
CA ARG A 9 -22.03 6.28 20.52
C ARG A 9 -20.62 6.82 20.39
N VAL A 10 -19.68 5.99 19.96
CA VAL A 10 -18.25 6.36 19.97
C VAL A 10 -17.93 7.37 18.88
N ALA A 11 -18.32 7.09 17.64
CA ALA A 11 -18.01 7.97 16.50
C ALA A 11 -18.61 9.38 16.65
N PRO A 12 -19.88 9.57 17.04
CA PRO A 12 -20.43 10.91 17.31
C PRO A 12 -19.70 11.66 18.43
N ALA A 13 -19.30 10.95 19.50
CA ALA A 13 -18.55 11.56 20.60
C ALA A 13 -17.16 12.00 20.15
N LEU A 14 -16.44 11.16 19.39
CA LEU A 14 -15.14 11.51 18.82
C LEU A 14 -15.22 12.70 17.86
N ILE A 15 -16.25 12.76 17.01
CA ILE A 15 -16.47 13.90 16.11
C ILE A 15 -16.72 15.19 16.90
N THR A 16 -17.48 15.10 17.99
CA THR A 16 -17.73 16.25 18.89
C THR A 16 -16.42 16.75 19.51
N LEU A 17 -15.57 15.85 19.99
CA LEU A 17 -14.25 16.20 20.53
C LEU A 17 -13.34 16.81 19.47
N CYS A 18 -13.38 16.27 18.25
CA CYS A 18 -12.61 16.76 17.12
C CYS A 18 -13.02 18.16 16.65
N SER A 19 -14.25 18.58 16.95
CA SER A 19 -14.77 19.91 16.62
C SER A 19 -14.63 20.91 17.78
N GLY A 20 -14.08 20.49 18.93
CA GLY A 20 -13.87 21.35 20.10
C GLY A 20 -12.80 22.43 19.87
N PRO A 21 -12.63 23.41 20.77
CA PRO A 21 -11.68 24.53 20.56
C PRO A 21 -10.20 24.14 20.73
N GLU A 22 -9.90 23.08 21.49
CA GLU A 22 -8.55 22.74 21.91
C GLU A 22 -7.85 21.77 20.94
N PHE A 23 -6.78 22.24 20.27
CA PHE A 23 -5.99 21.41 19.34
C PHE A 23 -5.49 20.11 19.96
N SER A 24 -5.01 20.14 21.19
CA SER A 24 -4.53 18.95 21.92
C SER A 24 -5.61 17.88 22.07
N VAL A 25 -6.85 18.29 22.35
CA VAL A 25 -8.00 17.39 22.46
C VAL A 25 -8.34 16.82 21.10
N ARG A 26 -8.35 17.64 20.05
CA ARG A 26 -8.58 17.16 18.67
C ARG A 26 -7.54 16.12 18.26
N ILE A 27 -6.25 16.40 18.46
CA ILE A 27 -5.14 15.50 18.14
C ILE A 27 -5.30 14.16 18.88
N SER A 28 -5.70 14.19 20.15
CA SER A 28 -5.92 12.99 20.96
C SER A 28 -7.01 12.06 20.44
N THR A 29 -7.87 12.51 19.51
CA THR A 29 -8.88 11.66 18.87
C THR A 29 -8.32 10.80 17.74
N ILE A 30 -7.17 11.17 17.15
CA ILE A 30 -6.60 10.51 15.96
C ILE A 30 -6.31 9.03 16.19
N PRO A 31 -5.70 8.60 17.33
CA PRO A 31 -5.49 7.18 17.58
C PRO A 31 -6.79 6.38 17.67
N ALA A 32 -7.86 6.99 18.19
CA ALA A 32 -9.17 6.35 18.27
C ALA A 32 -9.78 6.20 16.87
N PHE A 33 -9.69 7.22 16.01
CA PHE A 33 -10.07 7.11 14.61
C PHE A 33 -9.27 6.02 13.88
N GLY A 34 -7.95 5.95 14.07
CA GLY A 34 -7.13 4.88 13.53
C GLY A 34 -7.58 3.49 13.99
N THR A 35 -7.93 3.34 15.27
CA THR A 35 -8.46 2.08 15.81
C THR A 35 -9.78 1.69 15.15
N ILE A 36 -10.66 2.65 14.87
CA ILE A 36 -11.89 2.38 14.11
C ILE A 36 -11.55 1.92 12.69
N MET A 37 -10.61 2.59 12.01
CA MET A 37 -10.16 2.19 10.66
C MET A 37 -9.55 0.79 10.59
N GLU A 38 -8.98 0.31 11.69
CA GLU A 38 -8.37 -1.02 11.80
C GLU A 38 -9.39 -2.11 12.15
N THR A 39 -10.41 -1.81 12.96
CA THR A 39 -11.24 -2.84 13.63
C THR A 39 -12.68 -2.92 13.15
N VAL A 40 -13.17 -1.92 12.43
CA VAL A 40 -14.56 -1.86 11.97
C VAL A 40 -14.65 -2.20 10.49
N THR A 41 -15.73 -2.85 10.09
CA THR A 41 -16.00 -3.23 8.68
C THR A 41 -17.18 -2.46 8.05
N GLN A 42 -17.97 -1.75 8.86
CA GLN A 42 -19.08 -0.93 8.39
C GLN A 42 -18.59 0.25 7.53
N LYS A 43 -18.70 0.12 6.20
CA LYS A 43 -18.22 1.08 5.20
C LYS A 43 -18.63 2.53 5.46
N GLU A 44 -19.89 2.78 5.80
CA GLU A 44 -20.38 4.14 6.05
C GLU A 44 -19.72 4.80 7.27
N LEU A 45 -19.38 4.02 8.29
CA LEU A 45 -18.65 4.51 9.45
C LEU A 45 -17.18 4.76 9.09
N LEU A 46 -16.55 3.84 8.35
CA LEU A 46 -15.17 4.00 7.88
C LEU A 46 -15.00 5.24 6.99
N GLU A 47 -15.92 5.50 6.05
CA GLU A 47 -15.87 6.70 5.22
C GLU A 47 -16.03 7.99 6.04
N ARG A 48 -16.91 8.00 7.05
CA ARG A 48 -17.04 9.15 7.97
C ARG A 48 -15.76 9.40 8.75
N VAL A 49 -15.12 8.36 9.26
CA VAL A 49 -13.85 8.48 9.99
C VAL A 49 -12.72 8.91 9.05
N LYS A 50 -12.66 8.37 7.84
CA LYS A 50 -11.70 8.78 6.81
C LYS A 50 -11.84 10.27 6.46
N MET A 51 -13.07 10.77 6.27
CA MET A 51 -13.32 12.20 6.06
C MET A 51 -12.84 13.05 7.23
N GLN A 52 -13.04 12.58 8.47
CA GLN A 52 -12.56 13.30 9.65
C GLN A 52 -11.03 13.35 9.70
N LEU A 53 -10.35 12.23 9.40
CA LEU A 53 -8.89 12.20 9.27
C LEU A 53 -8.39 13.09 8.14
N ALA A 54 -9.11 13.15 7.01
CA ALA A 54 -8.76 14.00 5.87
C ALA A 54 -8.79 15.48 6.26
N SER A 55 -9.81 15.90 7.02
CA SER A 55 -9.93 17.30 7.46
C SER A 55 -8.75 17.79 8.29
N PHE A 56 -8.09 16.91 9.07
CA PHE A 56 -6.87 17.27 9.79
C PHE A 56 -5.70 17.57 8.86
N LEU A 57 -5.64 16.92 7.70
CA LEU A 57 -4.54 17.02 6.75
C LEU A 57 -4.75 18.11 5.70
N GLU A 58 -6.00 18.48 5.45
CA GLU A 58 -6.37 19.44 4.40
C GLU A 58 -6.63 20.85 4.95
N ASP A 59 -7.05 20.98 6.21
CA ASP A 59 -7.39 22.29 6.75
C ASP A 59 -6.12 23.12 7.05
N PRO A 60 -5.98 24.33 6.48
CA PRO A 60 -4.82 25.18 6.64
C PRO A 60 -4.43 25.48 8.10
N GLN A 61 -5.38 25.45 9.03
CA GLN A 61 -5.09 25.70 10.46
C GLN A 61 -4.11 24.69 11.05
N TYR A 62 -3.97 23.52 10.41
CA TYR A 62 -3.15 22.41 10.87
C TYR A 62 -1.79 22.29 10.17
N GLN A 63 -1.53 23.05 9.10
CA GLN A 63 -0.33 22.88 8.26
C GLN A 63 1.00 22.97 9.03
N ASP A 64 1.07 23.82 10.06
CA ASP A 64 2.27 23.99 10.89
C ASP A 64 2.18 23.28 12.25
N GLN A 65 1.16 22.44 12.47
CA GLN A 65 0.94 21.75 13.73
C GLN A 65 1.79 20.48 13.82
N HIS A 66 3.03 20.64 14.29
CA HIS A 66 3.99 19.53 14.43
C HIS A 66 3.45 18.32 15.22
N SER A 67 2.76 18.56 16.35
CA SER A 67 2.16 17.50 17.17
C SER A 67 1.08 16.71 16.43
N LEU A 68 0.33 17.36 15.54
CA LEU A 68 -0.66 16.69 14.70
C LEU A 68 0.02 15.76 13.71
N HIS A 69 1.04 16.26 13.00
CA HIS A 69 1.76 15.46 12.01
C HIS A 69 2.39 14.22 12.65
N MET A 70 3.03 14.36 13.81
CA MET A 70 3.54 13.21 14.56
C MET A 70 2.45 12.18 14.87
N GLU A 71 1.30 12.61 15.39
CA GLU A 71 0.22 11.70 15.79
C GLU A 71 -0.42 11.00 14.58
N ILE A 72 -0.58 11.70 13.45
CA ILE A 72 -1.06 11.11 12.19
C ILE A 72 -0.10 10.03 11.70
N ILE A 73 1.20 10.35 11.58
CA ILE A 73 2.19 9.42 11.04
C ILE A 73 2.27 8.17 11.91
N LYS A 74 2.35 8.36 13.23
CA LYS A 74 2.35 7.27 14.20
C LYS A 74 1.11 6.39 14.08
N THR A 75 -0.06 7.02 13.97
CA THR A 75 -1.33 6.29 13.82
C THR A 75 -1.35 5.51 12.51
N PHE A 76 -0.93 6.11 11.40
CA PHE A 76 -0.87 5.50 10.08
C PHE A 76 0.12 4.32 10.01
N GLY A 77 1.31 4.47 10.57
CA GLY A 77 2.28 3.38 10.69
C GLY A 77 1.74 2.20 11.50
N ARG A 78 1.01 2.49 12.59
CA ARG A 78 0.41 1.46 13.46
C ARG A 78 -0.71 0.69 12.77
N VAL A 79 -1.64 1.39 12.12
CA VAL A 79 -2.88 0.78 11.60
C VAL A 79 -2.75 0.31 10.16
N GLY A 80 -1.89 0.95 9.37
CA GLY A 80 -1.78 0.73 7.93
C GLY A 80 -1.58 -0.74 7.52
N PRO A 81 -0.77 -1.55 8.23
CA PRO A 81 -0.60 -2.96 7.92
C PRO A 81 -1.84 -3.83 8.12
N ASN A 82 -2.71 -3.47 9.07
CA ASN A 82 -3.85 -4.28 9.51
C ASN A 82 -5.21 -3.75 9.04
N ALA A 83 -5.30 -2.47 8.67
CA ALA A 83 -6.52 -1.86 8.17
C ALA A 83 -6.90 -2.37 6.77
N GLU A 84 -8.10 -2.01 6.29
CA GLU A 84 -8.52 -2.36 4.93
C GLU A 84 -7.47 -1.90 3.89
N PRO A 85 -7.07 -2.76 2.94
CA PRO A 85 -6.11 -2.40 1.89
C PRO A 85 -6.51 -1.11 1.17
N ARG A 86 -7.80 -0.90 0.94
CA ARG A 86 -8.33 0.32 0.33
C ARG A 86 -8.01 1.59 1.13
N PHE A 87 -8.13 1.55 2.45
CA PHE A 87 -7.76 2.68 3.30
C PHE A 87 -6.25 2.93 3.24
N ARG A 88 -5.44 1.87 3.33
CA ARG A 88 -3.98 1.99 3.21
C ARG A 88 -3.59 2.63 1.87
N ASP A 89 -4.13 2.10 0.78
CA ASP A 89 -3.73 2.41 -0.58
C ASP A 89 -4.22 3.78 -1.04
N GLU A 90 -5.50 4.11 -0.79
CA GLU A 90 -6.10 5.39 -1.22
C GLU A 90 -5.85 6.54 -0.25
N PHE A 91 -5.50 6.26 1.01
CA PHE A 91 -5.43 7.28 2.06
C PHE A 91 -4.09 7.32 2.78
N VAL A 92 -3.65 6.23 3.40
CA VAL A 92 -2.42 6.22 4.22
C VAL A 92 -1.18 6.53 3.36
N LEU A 93 -0.96 5.79 2.28
CA LEU A 93 0.25 5.94 1.45
C LEU A 93 0.38 7.33 0.81
N PRO A 94 -0.67 7.90 0.19
CA PRO A 94 -0.58 9.25 -0.39
C PRO A 94 -0.28 10.32 0.66
N HIS A 95 -0.84 10.22 1.86
CA HIS A 95 -0.63 11.22 2.91
C HIS A 95 0.72 11.08 3.60
N LEU A 96 1.24 9.86 3.81
CA LEU A 96 2.62 9.68 4.29
C LEU A 96 3.64 10.27 3.32
N HIS A 97 3.44 10.07 2.00
CA HIS A 97 4.29 10.71 1.00
C HIS A 97 4.22 12.24 1.09
N LYS A 98 3.02 12.84 1.14
CA LYS A 98 2.88 14.31 1.29
C LYS A 98 3.58 14.84 2.55
N LEU A 99 3.44 14.13 3.67
CA LEU A 99 4.07 14.51 4.94
C LEU A 99 5.60 14.41 4.86
N ALA A 100 6.14 13.36 4.22
CA ALA A 100 7.58 13.23 3.98
C ALA A 100 8.13 14.35 3.10
N LEU A 101 7.41 14.70 2.02
CA LEU A 101 7.77 15.81 1.15
C LEU A 101 7.76 17.15 1.91
N GLY A 102 6.72 17.39 2.72
CA GLY A 102 6.64 18.58 3.57
C GLY A 102 7.76 18.65 4.62
N ASN A 103 8.17 17.51 5.18
CA ASN A 103 9.22 17.46 6.19
C ASN A 103 10.59 17.90 5.66
N ASN A 104 10.89 17.64 4.37
CA ASN A 104 12.13 18.12 3.76
C ASN A 104 12.25 19.66 3.77
N MET A 105 11.13 20.39 3.88
CA MET A 105 11.10 21.85 3.97
C MET A 105 11.22 22.36 5.42
N GLN A 106 11.29 21.47 6.41
CA GLN A 106 11.40 21.86 7.82
C GLN A 106 12.80 22.41 8.12
N MET A 107 12.86 23.67 8.55
CA MET A 107 14.12 24.36 8.83
C MET A 107 14.71 24.01 10.20
N ALA A 108 13.88 23.54 11.14
CA ALA A 108 14.32 23.16 12.47
C ALA A 108 14.70 21.66 12.50
N ASP A 109 15.99 21.37 12.58
CA ASP A 109 16.52 19.99 12.56
C ASP A 109 15.88 19.07 13.61
N THR A 110 15.59 19.58 14.81
CA THR A 110 14.91 18.81 15.86
C THR A 110 13.52 18.35 15.43
N LYS A 111 12.67 19.28 14.97
CA LYS A 111 11.33 18.96 14.46
C LYS A 111 11.38 18.08 13.21
N ARG A 112 12.38 18.30 12.36
CA ARG A 112 12.59 17.52 11.13
C ARG A 112 12.95 16.08 11.46
N LEU A 113 13.85 15.87 12.42
CA LEU A 113 14.25 14.55 12.91
C LEU A 113 13.10 13.83 13.60
N ASP A 114 12.30 14.52 14.42
CA ASP A 114 11.14 13.92 15.10
C ASP A 114 10.15 13.33 14.09
N ILE A 115 9.79 14.09 13.05
CA ILE A 115 8.91 13.63 11.98
C ILE A 115 9.56 12.53 11.14
N ALA A 116 10.83 12.70 10.75
CA ALA A 116 11.55 11.70 9.97
C ALA A 116 11.61 10.36 10.69
N THR A 117 11.83 10.36 12.01
CA THR A 117 11.86 9.15 12.83
C THR A 117 10.49 8.44 12.81
N GLN A 118 9.39 9.19 12.96
CA GLN A 118 8.04 8.58 12.87
C GLN A 118 7.73 8.06 11.47
N LEU A 119 8.17 8.77 10.42
CA LEU A 119 8.02 8.31 9.04
C LEU A 119 8.80 7.02 8.80
N PHE A 120 10.02 6.92 9.33
CA PHE A 120 10.82 5.70 9.26
C PHE A 120 10.07 4.50 9.83
N GLU A 121 9.56 4.61 11.06
CA GLU A 121 8.75 3.55 11.68
C GLU A 121 7.53 3.18 10.83
N ALA A 122 6.82 4.17 10.29
CA ALA A 122 5.65 3.94 9.44
C ALA A 122 6.00 3.23 8.13
N TYR A 123 7.05 3.66 7.43
CA TYR A 123 7.51 3.03 6.19
C TYR A 123 8.05 1.62 6.43
N SER A 124 8.77 1.39 7.53
CA SER A 124 9.24 0.07 7.93
C SER A 124 8.07 -0.88 8.20
N ALA A 125 7.05 -0.44 8.95
CA ALA A 125 5.85 -1.24 9.20
C ALA A 125 5.09 -1.59 7.91
N LEU A 126 5.02 -0.66 6.96
CA LEU A 126 4.33 -0.83 5.68
C LEU A 126 5.13 -1.62 4.64
N SER A 127 6.44 -1.78 4.81
CA SER A 127 7.33 -2.42 3.83
C SER A 127 6.99 -3.89 3.53
N CYS A 128 6.36 -4.58 4.47
CA CYS A 128 5.91 -5.96 4.32
C CYS A 128 4.48 -6.07 3.74
N CYS A 129 3.80 -4.96 3.51
CA CYS A 129 2.47 -4.96 2.89
C CYS A 129 2.56 -5.27 1.39
N PHE A 130 1.51 -5.89 0.85
CA PHE A 130 1.34 -5.93 -0.59
C PHE A 130 0.95 -4.54 -1.10
N ILE A 131 1.86 -3.87 -1.80
CA ILE A 131 1.67 -2.56 -2.42
C ILE A 131 1.70 -2.76 -3.94
N SER A 132 0.70 -2.23 -4.65
CA SER A 132 0.65 -2.32 -6.11
C SER A 132 1.80 -1.54 -6.75
N GLU A 133 2.15 -1.87 -7.98
CA GLU A 133 3.20 -1.16 -8.73
C GLU A 133 2.87 0.33 -8.91
N GLU A 134 1.63 0.65 -9.23
CA GLU A 134 1.16 2.04 -9.34
C GLU A 134 1.38 2.81 -8.04
N LEU A 135 0.98 2.25 -6.89
CA LEU A 135 1.15 2.89 -5.59
C LEU A 135 2.61 2.95 -5.16
N MET A 136 3.40 1.94 -5.54
CA MET A 136 4.84 1.90 -5.30
C MET A 136 5.52 3.08 -5.98
N VAL A 137 5.22 3.31 -7.26
CA VAL A 137 5.81 4.37 -8.07
C VAL A 137 5.30 5.75 -7.66
N ASN A 138 4.00 5.89 -7.37
CA ASN A 138 3.38 7.20 -7.14
C ASN A 138 3.49 7.71 -5.70
N HIS A 139 3.61 6.81 -4.72
CA HIS A 139 3.55 7.20 -3.30
C HIS A 139 4.65 6.57 -2.44
N PHE A 140 4.81 5.24 -2.48
CA PHE A 140 5.69 4.56 -1.53
C PHE A 140 7.17 4.89 -1.77
N LEU A 141 7.67 4.69 -2.99
CA LEU A 141 9.06 4.94 -3.35
C LEU A 141 9.43 6.43 -3.31
N PRO A 142 8.62 7.38 -3.83
CA PRO A 142 8.88 8.80 -3.66
C PRO A 142 8.96 9.23 -2.18
N GLY A 143 8.08 8.70 -1.33
CA GLY A 143 8.12 9.00 0.10
C GLY A 143 9.36 8.45 0.81
N LEU A 144 9.79 7.22 0.48
CA LEU A 144 11.07 6.67 0.94
C LEU A 144 12.25 7.55 0.50
N LYS A 145 12.24 8.08 -0.72
CA LYS A 145 13.28 8.96 -1.24
C LYS A 145 13.33 10.29 -0.48
N CYS A 146 12.17 10.90 -0.19
CA CYS A 146 12.09 12.11 0.65
C CYS A 146 12.65 11.84 2.05
N LEU A 147 12.25 10.72 2.65
CA LEU A 147 12.72 10.33 3.98
C LEU A 147 14.23 10.05 4.01
N ARG A 148 14.78 9.42 2.97
CA ARG A 148 16.22 9.19 2.86
C ARG A 148 17.00 10.51 2.84
N THR A 149 16.51 11.53 2.14
CA THR A 149 17.12 12.87 2.12
C THR A 149 17.19 13.50 3.51
N ASP A 150 16.15 13.31 4.34
CA ASP A 150 16.20 13.73 5.75
C ASP A 150 17.26 12.93 6.53
N MET A 151 17.23 11.61 6.41
CA MET A 151 18.10 10.73 7.20
C MET A 151 19.58 10.80 6.81
N GLU A 152 19.91 11.13 5.57
CA GLU A 152 21.30 11.34 5.13
C GLU A 152 22.02 12.39 6.00
N HIS A 153 21.30 13.42 6.43
CA HIS A 153 21.85 14.52 7.23
C HIS A 153 21.65 14.29 8.73
N LEU A 154 20.54 13.65 9.12
CA LEU A 154 20.10 13.59 10.51
C LEU A 154 20.39 12.24 11.19
N SER A 155 20.43 11.14 10.44
CA SER A 155 20.65 9.79 10.97
C SER A 155 21.19 8.81 9.90
N PRO A 156 22.53 8.73 9.74
CA PRO A 156 23.15 7.87 8.73
C PRO A 156 22.82 6.38 8.88
N GLU A 157 22.57 5.91 10.11
CA GLU A 157 22.20 4.51 10.37
C GLU A 157 20.84 4.17 9.72
N HIS A 158 19.85 5.06 9.83
CA HIS A 158 18.55 4.88 9.20
C HIS A 158 18.61 5.07 7.68
N GLU A 159 19.49 5.95 7.18
CA GLU A 159 19.71 6.15 5.74
C GLU A 159 20.08 4.84 5.05
N VAL A 160 20.99 4.04 5.62
CA VAL A 160 21.43 2.77 5.04
C VAL A 160 20.26 1.80 4.88
N ILE A 161 19.38 1.74 5.88
CA ILE A 161 18.18 0.88 5.84
C ILE A 161 17.23 1.35 4.73
N LEU A 162 16.98 2.65 4.65
CA LEU A 162 16.12 3.23 3.61
C LEU A 162 16.68 3.00 2.20
N SER A 163 18.00 3.11 2.05
CA SER A 163 18.69 2.79 0.80
C SER A 163 18.51 1.32 0.38
N SER A 164 18.48 0.38 1.33
CA SER A 164 18.11 -1.02 1.04
C SER A 164 16.65 -1.15 0.61
N MET A 165 15.73 -0.55 1.37
CA MET A 165 14.29 -0.59 1.08
C MET A 165 13.97 -0.02 -0.31
N ILE A 166 14.60 1.10 -0.68
CA ILE A 166 14.45 1.72 -2.00
C ILE A 166 14.91 0.76 -3.10
N LYS A 167 16.10 0.16 -2.96
CA LYS A 167 16.63 -0.80 -3.95
C LYS A 167 15.72 -2.03 -4.10
N GLU A 168 15.21 -2.56 -3.00
CA GLU A 168 14.27 -3.69 -3.03
C GLU A 168 12.96 -3.33 -3.74
N CYS A 169 12.45 -2.13 -3.52
CA CYS A 169 11.26 -1.63 -4.21
C CYS A 169 11.51 -1.46 -5.71
N GLU A 170 12.66 -0.90 -6.10
CA GLU A 170 13.06 -0.73 -7.52
C GLU A 170 13.23 -2.09 -8.22
N GLN A 171 13.89 -3.06 -7.58
CA GLN A 171 14.03 -4.42 -8.13
C GLN A 171 12.68 -5.13 -8.28
N LYS A 172 11.74 -4.94 -7.34
CA LYS A 172 10.38 -5.49 -7.44
C LYS A 172 9.63 -4.97 -8.67
N LEU A 173 9.91 -3.74 -9.10
CA LEU A 173 9.33 -3.14 -10.31
C LEU A 173 10.00 -3.69 -11.57
N GLU A 174 11.33 -3.76 -11.60
CA GLU A 174 12.09 -4.28 -12.76
C GLU A 174 11.75 -5.74 -13.06
N ASN A 175 11.65 -6.59 -12.04
CA ASN A 175 11.39 -8.02 -12.19
C ASN A 175 10.00 -8.34 -12.79
N LYS A 176 9.02 -7.45 -12.62
CA LYS A 176 7.69 -7.61 -13.23
C LYS A 176 7.67 -7.25 -14.72
N ASN A 177 8.44 -6.24 -15.11
CA ASN A 177 8.54 -5.80 -16.51
C ASN A 177 9.19 -6.89 -17.39
N ILE A 178 10.05 -7.74 -16.82
CA ILE A 178 10.67 -8.88 -17.51
C ILE A 178 9.70 -10.08 -17.64
N GLN A 179 8.61 -10.12 -16.85
CA GLN A 179 7.63 -11.22 -16.85
C GLN A 179 6.39 -10.95 -17.72
N GLU A 180 6.26 -9.79 -18.36
CA GLU A 180 5.34 -9.68 -19.50
C GLU A 180 5.94 -10.44 -20.69
N PRO A 181 5.33 -11.56 -21.15
CA PRO A 181 5.71 -12.10 -22.43
C PRO A 181 5.36 -11.03 -23.46
N GLN A 182 6.37 -10.55 -24.19
CA GLN A 182 6.16 -9.74 -25.38
C GLN A 182 5.02 -10.37 -26.19
N GLY A 183 3.88 -9.69 -26.16
CA GLY A 183 2.70 -10.09 -26.89
C GLY A 183 3.06 -10.19 -28.36
N SER A 184 3.13 -11.44 -28.84
CA SER A 184 2.70 -11.85 -30.16
C SER A 184 2.83 -10.77 -31.25
N VAL A 185 4.04 -10.58 -31.78
CA VAL A 185 4.17 -9.97 -33.10
C VAL A 185 3.52 -10.94 -34.10
N SER A 186 2.25 -10.70 -34.40
CA SER A 186 1.51 -11.45 -35.42
C SER A 186 2.10 -11.12 -36.78
N ILE A 187 2.98 -12.00 -37.27
CA ILE A 187 3.42 -12.03 -38.66
C ILE A 187 2.24 -12.53 -39.51
N ALA A 188 1.27 -11.68 -39.80
CA ALA A 188 0.17 -12.02 -40.69
C ALA A 188 -0.44 -10.79 -41.36
N ALA A 189 0.38 -9.99 -42.05
CA ALA A 189 -0.10 -9.04 -43.06
C ALA A 189 1.05 -8.61 -43.97
N SER A 190 1.64 -9.53 -44.73
CA SER A 190 2.34 -9.21 -45.98
C SER A 190 2.62 -10.49 -46.76
N LEU A 191 2.39 -10.41 -48.07
CA LEU A 191 2.79 -11.31 -49.15
C LEU A 191 1.76 -12.38 -49.56
N VAL A 192 0.79 -11.91 -50.35
CA VAL A 192 0.32 -12.60 -51.56
C VAL A 192 1.53 -12.78 -52.50
N GLY A 193 1.77 -13.99 -53.00
CA GLY A 193 2.78 -14.26 -54.04
C GLY A 193 3.09 -15.74 -54.24
N GLU A 194 2.45 -16.31 -55.27
CA GLU A 194 2.55 -17.61 -55.95
C GLU A 194 3.76 -18.58 -55.79
N ASP A 195 3.38 -19.87 -55.84
CA ASP A 195 4.00 -21.05 -56.47
C ASP A 195 5.45 -21.48 -56.16
N ALA A 196 5.58 -22.65 -55.51
CA ALA A 196 5.90 -23.92 -56.18
C ALA A 196 6.50 -24.95 -55.19
N LYS A 197 5.94 -26.18 -55.22
CA LYS A 197 6.53 -27.52 -54.97
C LYS A 197 7.80 -27.55 -54.10
N THR A 198 7.92 -28.38 -53.05
CA THR A 198 8.03 -29.85 -53.16
C THR A 198 8.14 -30.49 -51.76
N LYS A 199 7.65 -31.75 -51.65
CA LYS A 199 8.00 -32.81 -50.67
C LYS A 199 7.26 -32.83 -49.31
N PHE A 200 6.02 -33.32 -49.36
CA PHE A 200 5.42 -34.07 -48.26
C PHE A 200 5.80 -35.56 -48.37
N LEU A 201 6.30 -36.15 -47.29
CA LEU A 201 6.15 -37.59 -47.03
C LEU A 201 6.13 -37.86 -45.51
N ASN A 202 4.96 -38.34 -45.06
CA ASN A 202 4.69 -39.35 -44.03
C ASN A 202 5.44 -39.33 -42.69
N LYS A 203 4.70 -39.30 -41.57
CA LYS A 203 4.31 -40.54 -40.85
C LYS A 203 3.21 -40.28 -39.80
N MET A 204 1.98 -40.65 -40.15
CA MET A 204 0.87 -40.91 -39.23
C MET A 204 1.15 -42.26 -38.52
N GLY A 205 1.14 -42.25 -37.19
CA GLY A 205 1.12 -43.45 -36.35
C GLY A 205 -0.20 -43.49 -35.58
N GLN A 206 -1.08 -44.38 -36.01
CA GLN A 206 -2.38 -44.71 -35.42
C GLN A 206 -2.28 -45.04 -33.93
N LEU A 207 -3.31 -44.73 -33.15
CA LEU A 207 -4.17 -45.76 -32.58
C LEU A 207 -5.42 -45.17 -31.93
N THR A 208 -6.52 -45.83 -32.29
CA THR A 208 -7.92 -45.53 -32.03
C THR A 208 -8.41 -46.15 -30.72
N THR A 209 -9.42 -45.52 -30.12
CA THR A 209 -10.55 -46.08 -29.34
C THR A 209 -10.41 -47.48 -28.70
N SER A 210 -10.69 -47.59 -27.39
CA SER A 210 -11.94 -48.18 -26.86
C SER A 210 -11.84 -48.35 -25.34
N GLY A 211 -12.94 -48.07 -24.65
CA GLY A 211 -13.05 -48.16 -23.20
C GLY A 211 -13.28 -49.58 -22.69
N ALA A 212 -13.07 -49.74 -21.38
CA ALA A 212 -13.82 -50.68 -20.53
C ALA A 212 -13.55 -50.35 -19.06
N MET A 213 -14.63 -50.29 -18.30
CA MET A 213 -14.70 -50.23 -16.84
C MET A 213 -14.08 -51.47 -16.19
N LEU A 214 -13.33 -51.30 -15.10
CA LEU A 214 -13.20 -52.25 -13.96
C LEU A 214 -12.73 -51.41 -12.75
N ALA A 215 -13.61 -51.03 -11.84
CA ALA A 215 -14.04 -51.78 -10.65
C ALA A 215 -12.92 -51.96 -9.60
N ASN A 216 -13.15 -51.32 -8.44
CA ASN A 216 -12.74 -51.64 -7.06
C ASN A 216 -11.51 -52.53 -6.84
N VAL A 217 -10.60 -52.12 -5.94
CA VAL A 217 -10.07 -52.93 -4.82
C VAL A 217 -8.89 -52.21 -4.15
N PHE A 218 -9.13 -51.60 -2.97
CA PHE A 218 -8.36 -51.72 -1.71
C PHE A 218 -8.64 -50.52 -0.76
N GLN A 219 -9.63 -50.72 0.11
CA GLN A 219 -9.64 -50.14 1.45
C GLN A 219 -9.09 -51.17 2.45
N ARG A 220 -8.45 -50.64 3.52
CA ARG A 220 -8.18 -51.27 4.85
C ARG A 220 -7.12 -52.38 4.88
N LYS A 221 -6.28 -52.56 5.91
CA LYS A 221 -6.25 -52.28 7.37
C LYS A 221 -4.74 -52.25 7.75
N LYS A 222 -4.26 -51.73 8.88
CA LYS A 222 -4.70 -51.89 10.27
C LYS A 222 -3.99 -50.84 11.13
#